data_AF-A0A8J8IXF0-F1
#
_entry.id   AF-A0A8J8IXF0-F1
#
_cell.length_a   1.000
_cell.length_b   1.000
_cell.length_c   1.000
_cell.angle_alpha   90.00
_cell.angle_beta   90.00
_cell.angle_gamma   90.00
#
_symmetry.space_group_name_H-M   'P 1'
#
loop_
_entity.id
_entity.type
_entity.pdbx_description
1 polymer ?
#
loop_
_entity_poly.entity_id
_entity_poly.type
_entity_poly.pdbx_seq_one_letter_code
_entity_poly.pdbx_strand_id
1 'polypeptide(L)'
;MKETKYYSYVVGELPEGCKLCVNGAKLVLFTTGICPRECFYCPLSPWRREDVSYVNERPIKNANDIIEEAKIQEALGAGVTGGDPLSRMDRTVKYIRTLKENFGKRFHIHLYTTGLLATKENLEKLYSAGLDEIRFHPDIFNPNSNIFQKEIENIKGAFDFEWDIGGEVPAIPGQEDRIKWYAEFLDKHGAKFLNINELEFSETNLDALLSRGLRTVSDESSAIKGSLKSGLTILEWGEKNTSLNYHLCTAKLKDAIQLKNRLKRMAKNVARPYMEITQDGTLKFAVAEYEDLMELYDLLVNEAEVPEEWLYLNLKKRRIEMPLEVAEELADAIEGDVKFYIVEEYPTWDRIEVERTPLL
;
A
#
# COMPACT_ATOMS: atom_id res chain seq x y z
N MET A 1 23.95 -5.79 10.69
CA MET A 1 22.62 -5.17 10.56
C MET A 1 22.81 -3.66 10.62
N LYS A 2 22.01 -2.89 9.87
CA LYS A 2 22.05 -1.42 9.88
C LYS A 2 20.64 -0.85 9.95
N GLU A 3 20.43 0.17 10.76
CA GLU A 3 19.25 1.01 10.67
C GLU A 3 19.34 1.90 9.43
N THR A 4 18.24 2.02 8.71
CA THR A 4 18.11 2.87 7.52
C THR A 4 17.61 4.26 7.94
N LYS A 5 17.82 5.26 7.08
CA LYS A 5 17.24 6.61 7.27
C LYS A 5 15.70 6.67 7.23
N TYR A 6 15.03 5.53 7.06
CA TYR A 6 13.59 5.40 6.87
C TYR A 6 12.93 4.60 8.00
N TYR A 7 13.55 4.53 9.18
CA TYR A 7 13.04 3.79 10.35
C TYR A 7 12.87 2.28 10.14
N SER A 8 13.66 1.69 9.24
CA SER A 8 13.67 0.24 8.97
C SER A 8 15.08 -0.32 9.10
N TYR A 9 15.24 -1.65 9.14
CA TYR A 9 16.55 -2.28 9.35
C TYR A 9 16.91 -3.22 8.21
N VAL A 10 18.20 -3.28 7.87
CA VAL A 10 18.69 -4.07 6.73
C VAL A 10 19.92 -4.90 7.11
N VAL A 11 20.02 -6.10 6.54
CA VAL A 11 21.22 -6.93 6.46
C VAL A 11 21.48 -7.17 4.98
N GLY A 12 22.72 -6.94 4.52
CA GLY A 12 23.05 -6.98 3.10
C GLY A 12 22.41 -5.82 2.33
N GLU A 13 21.76 -6.13 1.21
CA GLU A 13 21.15 -5.18 0.28
C GLU A 13 19.62 -5.19 0.34
N LEU A 14 19.02 -4.01 0.17
CA LEU A 14 17.57 -3.90 0.08
C LEU A 14 17.07 -4.46 -1.27
N PRO A 15 16.04 -5.33 -1.30
CA PRO A 15 15.44 -5.80 -2.55
C PRO A 15 14.91 -4.64 -3.40
N GLU A 16 14.93 -4.78 -4.73
CA GLU A 16 14.52 -3.71 -5.64
C GLU A 16 13.07 -3.29 -5.41
N GLY A 17 12.17 -4.26 -5.17
CA GLY A 17 10.81 -3.96 -4.74
C GLY A 17 10.74 -3.04 -3.50
N CYS A 18 11.58 -3.28 -2.49
CA CYS A 18 11.59 -2.49 -1.26
C CYS A 18 12.23 -1.10 -1.45
N LYS A 19 13.27 -0.98 -2.29
CA LYS A 19 13.86 0.33 -2.68
C LYS A 19 12.79 1.24 -3.30
N LEU A 20 11.99 0.68 -4.21
CA LEU A 20 10.90 1.41 -4.86
C LEU A 20 9.76 1.76 -3.89
N CYS A 21 9.38 0.85 -2.99
CA CYS A 21 8.34 1.12 -1.98
C CYS A 21 8.70 2.31 -1.09
N VAL A 22 9.95 2.35 -0.59
CA VAL A 22 10.42 3.44 0.27
C VAL A 22 10.40 4.79 -0.46
N ASN A 23 10.65 4.80 -1.76
CA ASN A 23 10.59 6.00 -2.60
C ASN A 23 9.15 6.41 -3.00
N GLY A 24 8.12 5.73 -2.51
CA GLY A 24 6.73 5.94 -2.90
C GLY A 24 6.44 5.59 -4.37
N ALA A 25 7.37 4.90 -5.04
CA ALA A 25 7.35 4.67 -6.49
C ALA A 25 6.69 3.34 -6.89
N LYS A 26 6.20 2.58 -5.91
CA LYS A 26 5.63 1.25 -6.13
C LYS A 26 4.11 1.34 -6.11
N LEU A 27 3.49 1.04 -7.25
CA LEU A 27 2.04 0.93 -7.39
C LEU A 27 1.54 -0.26 -6.57
N VAL A 28 0.51 -0.07 -5.75
CA VAL A 28 -0.13 -1.20 -5.05
C VAL A 28 -1.22 -1.76 -5.95
N LEU A 29 -1.03 -2.95 -6.50
CA LEU A 29 -1.98 -3.60 -7.39
C LEU A 29 -2.70 -4.73 -6.65
N PHE A 30 -3.86 -4.43 -6.09
CA PHE A 30 -4.72 -5.37 -5.38
C PHE A 30 -5.61 -6.12 -6.38
N THR A 31 -5.34 -7.40 -6.64
CA THR A 31 -6.00 -8.12 -7.75
C THR A 31 -7.29 -8.85 -7.37
N THR A 32 -7.41 -9.25 -6.10
CA THR A 32 -8.55 -9.99 -5.55
C THR A 32 -8.44 -10.06 -4.03
N GLY A 33 -9.56 -10.10 -3.31
CA GLY A 33 -9.60 -10.44 -1.89
C GLY A 33 -9.61 -11.94 -1.59
N ILE A 34 -9.95 -12.75 -2.60
CA ILE A 34 -10.01 -14.20 -2.47
C ILE A 34 -8.63 -14.76 -2.12
N CYS A 35 -8.59 -15.56 -1.05
CA CYS A 35 -7.40 -16.20 -0.54
C CYS A 35 -7.73 -17.64 -0.15
N PRO A 36 -6.86 -18.63 -0.40
CA PRO A 36 -7.07 -19.98 0.09
C PRO A 36 -6.64 -20.15 1.56
N ARG A 37 -6.15 -19.07 2.21
CA ARG A 37 -5.74 -19.05 3.61
C ARG A 37 -6.58 -18.09 4.45
N GLU A 38 -6.75 -18.46 5.71
CA GLU A 38 -7.38 -17.63 6.74
C GLU A 38 -6.38 -17.41 7.89
N CYS A 39 -5.49 -16.44 7.71
CA CYS A 39 -4.46 -16.14 8.70
C CYS A 39 -5.06 -15.38 9.89
N PHE A 40 -4.72 -15.76 11.12
CA PHE A 40 -5.18 -15.05 12.32
C PHE A 40 -4.65 -13.61 12.43
N TYR A 41 -3.59 -13.29 11.68
CA TYR A 41 -3.00 -11.96 11.61
C TYR A 41 -3.38 -11.19 10.33
N CYS A 42 -4.28 -11.72 9.49
CA CYS A 42 -4.61 -11.08 8.21
C CYS A 42 -5.26 -9.69 8.43
N PRO A 43 -4.66 -8.58 7.96
CA PRO A 43 -5.17 -7.24 8.22
C PRO A 43 -6.26 -6.82 7.23
N LEU A 44 -6.64 -7.68 6.28
CA LEU A 44 -7.64 -7.32 5.26
C LEU A 44 -9.01 -7.10 5.90
N SER A 45 -9.50 -5.87 5.74
CA SER A 45 -10.88 -5.45 6.00
C SER A 45 -11.91 -6.35 5.30
N PRO A 46 -13.12 -6.56 5.84
CA PRO A 46 -14.06 -7.56 5.34
C PRO A 46 -14.44 -7.37 3.86
N TRP A 47 -14.75 -6.14 3.45
CA TRP A 47 -15.07 -5.79 2.06
C TRP A 47 -13.93 -6.07 1.05
N ARG A 48 -12.67 -6.11 1.50
CA ARG A 48 -11.49 -6.42 0.68
C ARG A 48 -11.19 -7.91 0.68
N ARG A 49 -11.94 -8.74 1.41
CA ARG A 49 -11.87 -10.21 1.29
C ARG A 49 -12.78 -10.75 0.18
N GLU A 50 -13.60 -9.88 -0.41
CA GLU A 50 -14.43 -10.21 -1.58
C GLU A 50 -13.61 -10.21 -2.88
N ASP A 51 -14.21 -10.64 -3.99
CA ASP A 51 -13.58 -10.61 -5.32
C ASP A 51 -13.61 -9.19 -5.93
N VAL A 52 -12.83 -8.30 -5.33
CA VAL A 52 -12.67 -6.90 -5.72
C VAL A 52 -11.22 -6.58 -6.10
N SER A 53 -11.02 -5.60 -6.98
CA SER A 53 -9.69 -5.22 -7.48
C SER A 53 -9.49 -3.71 -7.47
N TYR A 54 -8.31 -3.28 -7.02
CA TYR A 54 -7.92 -1.89 -6.87
C TYR A 54 -6.49 -1.67 -7.34
N VAL A 55 -6.24 -0.47 -7.84
CA VAL A 55 -4.90 0.06 -8.08
C VAL A 55 -4.74 1.27 -7.17
N ASN A 56 -3.82 1.18 -6.20
CA ASN A 56 -3.85 2.01 -5.00
C ASN A 56 -5.26 2.02 -4.36
N GLU A 57 -5.91 3.18 -4.29
CA GLU A 57 -7.26 3.35 -3.77
C GLU A 57 -8.34 3.33 -4.88
N ARG A 58 -7.94 3.38 -6.16
CA ARG A 58 -8.87 3.42 -7.32
C ARG A 58 -9.43 2.03 -7.64
N PRO A 59 -10.76 1.82 -7.69
CA PRO A 59 -11.34 0.58 -8.19
C PRO A 59 -10.98 0.34 -9.65
N ILE A 60 -10.58 -0.89 -9.98
CA ILE A 60 -10.24 -1.27 -11.36
C ILE A 60 -11.52 -1.74 -12.06
N LYS A 61 -12.02 -0.96 -13.01
CA LYS A 61 -13.12 -1.36 -13.91
C LYS A 61 -12.59 -1.86 -15.24
N ASN A 62 -11.47 -1.29 -15.70
CA ASN A 62 -10.78 -1.68 -16.92
C ASN A 62 -9.27 -1.44 -16.82
N ALA A 63 -8.52 -1.87 -17.84
CA ALA A 63 -7.05 -1.78 -17.82
C ALA A 63 -6.51 -0.34 -17.81
N ASN A 64 -7.25 0.65 -18.33
CA ASN A 64 -6.82 2.04 -18.34
C ASN A 64 -6.78 2.63 -16.93
N ASP A 65 -7.65 2.16 -16.01
CA ASP A 65 -7.60 2.60 -14.61
C ASP A 65 -6.21 2.33 -14.00
N ILE A 66 -5.60 1.18 -14.32
CA ILE A 66 -4.26 0.80 -13.86
C ILE A 66 -3.19 1.72 -14.45
N ILE A 67 -3.29 2.01 -15.74
CA ILE A 67 -2.30 2.84 -16.46
C ILE A 67 -2.37 4.29 -15.98
N GLU A 68 -3.58 4.83 -15.83
CA GLU A 68 -3.80 6.20 -15.34
C GLU A 68 -3.28 6.36 -13.91
N GLU A 69 -3.61 5.43 -13.02
CA GLU A 69 -3.15 5.48 -11.63
C GLU A 69 -1.62 5.35 -11.54
N ALA A 70 -1.02 4.46 -12.33
CA ALA A 70 0.43 4.34 -12.42
C ALA A 70 1.11 5.63 -12.92
N LYS A 71 0.48 6.35 -13.86
CA LYS A 71 0.97 7.66 -14.32
C LYS A 71 0.82 8.73 -13.25
N ILE A 72 -0.32 8.80 -12.58
CA ILE A 72 -0.57 9.75 -11.48
C ILE A 72 0.47 9.59 -10.36
N GLN A 73 0.77 8.35 -9.97
CA GLN A 73 1.80 8.07 -8.96
C GLN A 73 3.24 8.29 -9.46
N GLU A 74 3.46 8.43 -10.76
CA GLU A 74 4.78 8.28 -11.39
C GLU A 74 5.45 6.96 -10.98
N ALA A 75 4.67 5.87 -11.04
CA ALA A 75 5.14 4.57 -10.61
C ALA A 75 6.34 4.11 -11.46
N LEU A 76 7.31 3.49 -10.80
CA LEU A 76 8.47 2.84 -11.43
C LEU A 76 8.38 1.31 -11.34
N GLY A 77 7.36 0.81 -10.66
CA GLY A 77 7.07 -0.61 -10.52
C GLY A 77 5.72 -0.84 -9.86
N ALA A 78 5.32 -2.11 -9.74
CA ALA A 78 4.11 -2.52 -9.02
C ALA A 78 4.38 -3.66 -8.03
N GLY A 79 3.64 -3.68 -6.93
CA GLY A 79 3.50 -4.80 -6.02
C GLY A 79 2.12 -5.43 -6.18
N VAL A 80 2.08 -6.65 -6.69
CA VAL A 80 0.84 -7.40 -6.94
C VAL A 80 0.45 -8.14 -5.67
N THR A 81 -0.66 -7.72 -5.06
CA THR A 81 -1.13 -8.18 -3.75
C THR A 81 -2.64 -8.46 -3.78
N GLY A 82 -3.22 -8.80 -2.64
CA GLY A 82 -4.60 -9.22 -2.52
C GLY A 82 -4.85 -10.01 -1.25
N GLY A 83 -5.81 -10.92 -1.32
CA GLY A 83 -5.78 -12.18 -0.58
C GLY A 83 -4.61 -13.03 -1.08
N ASP A 84 -4.85 -13.83 -2.12
CA ASP A 84 -3.78 -14.43 -2.92
C ASP A 84 -4.02 -14.13 -4.42
N PRO A 85 -3.16 -13.33 -5.08
CA PRO A 85 -3.28 -13.00 -6.49
C PRO A 85 -3.42 -14.21 -7.42
N LEU A 86 -2.89 -15.38 -7.04
CA LEU A 86 -2.98 -16.59 -7.84
C LEU A 86 -4.40 -17.17 -7.84
N SER A 87 -5.26 -16.79 -6.88
CA SER A 87 -6.69 -17.15 -6.86
C SER A 87 -7.48 -16.55 -8.03
N ARG A 88 -6.90 -15.52 -8.70
CA ARG A 88 -7.41 -14.92 -9.93
C ARG A 88 -6.28 -14.81 -10.95
N MET A 89 -5.65 -15.95 -11.27
CA MET A 89 -4.48 -16.06 -12.15
C MET A 89 -4.61 -15.27 -13.46
N ASP A 90 -5.68 -15.48 -14.22
CA ASP A 90 -5.83 -14.82 -15.53
C ASP A 90 -5.92 -13.29 -15.41
N ARG A 91 -6.61 -12.79 -14.36
CA ARG A 91 -6.67 -11.36 -14.05
C ARG A 91 -5.30 -10.82 -13.66
N THR A 92 -4.60 -11.54 -12.79
CA THR A 92 -3.25 -11.19 -12.34
C THR A 92 -2.27 -11.10 -13.52
N VAL A 93 -2.24 -12.11 -14.39
CA VAL A 93 -1.42 -12.14 -15.61
C VAL A 93 -1.78 -10.98 -16.54
N LYS A 94 -3.08 -10.71 -16.75
CA LYS A 94 -3.55 -9.59 -17.57
C LYS A 94 -3.04 -8.25 -17.05
N TYR A 95 -3.09 -8.02 -15.74
CA TYR A 95 -2.62 -6.76 -15.15
C TYR A 95 -1.09 -6.62 -15.23
N ILE A 96 -0.34 -7.70 -14.99
CA ILE A 96 1.13 -7.70 -15.14
C ILE A 96 1.51 -7.35 -16.58
N ARG A 97 0.88 -8.00 -17.58
CA ARG A 97 1.11 -7.71 -19.00
C ARG A 97 0.78 -6.27 -19.35
N THR A 98 -0.38 -5.77 -18.89
CA THR A 98 -0.81 -4.39 -19.10
C THR A 98 0.27 -3.40 -18.65
N LEU A 99 0.84 -3.60 -17.46
CA LEU A 99 1.91 -2.76 -16.93
C LEU A 99 3.21 -2.89 -17.73
N LYS A 100 3.64 -4.12 -18.06
CA LYS A 100 4.87 -4.35 -18.84
C LYS A 100 4.79 -3.80 -20.27
N GLU A 101 3.64 -3.91 -20.92
CA GLU A 101 3.41 -3.39 -22.27
C GLU A 101 3.42 -1.85 -22.30
N ASN A 102 2.90 -1.19 -21.26
CA ASN A 102 2.81 0.28 -21.20
C ASN A 102 4.07 0.96 -20.66
N PHE A 103 4.76 0.35 -19.68
CA PHE A 103 5.89 0.96 -18.98
C PHE A 103 7.24 0.28 -19.27
N GLY A 104 7.21 -0.81 -20.05
CA GLY A 104 8.39 -1.51 -20.53
C GLY A 104 8.99 -2.49 -19.52
N LYS A 105 10.02 -3.22 -19.97
CA LYS A 105 10.65 -4.31 -19.21
C LYS A 105 11.25 -3.87 -17.88
N ARG A 106 11.73 -2.62 -17.79
CA ARG A 106 12.36 -2.07 -16.56
C ARG A 106 11.36 -1.72 -15.46
N PHE A 107 10.06 -1.68 -15.75
CA PHE A 107 9.04 -1.44 -14.74
C PHE A 107 8.94 -2.67 -13.83
N HIS A 108 9.53 -2.58 -12.65
CA HIS A 108 9.71 -3.75 -11.78
C HIS A 108 8.40 -4.19 -11.16
N ILE A 109 8.02 -5.45 -11.31
CA ILE A 109 6.81 -6.04 -10.76
C ILE A 109 7.20 -7.16 -9.81
N HIS A 110 6.80 -7.04 -8.54
CA HIS A 110 6.84 -8.15 -7.61
C HIS A 110 5.44 -8.64 -7.27
N LEU A 111 5.31 -9.90 -6.88
CA LEU A 111 4.03 -10.50 -6.49
C LEU A 111 4.15 -11.21 -5.15
N TYR A 112 3.12 -11.04 -4.31
CA TYR A 112 2.95 -11.75 -3.05
C TYR A 112 2.07 -12.99 -3.25
N THR A 113 2.45 -14.14 -2.70
CA THR A 113 1.59 -15.33 -2.69
C THR A 113 1.86 -16.21 -1.49
N THR A 114 0.87 -17.01 -1.11
CA THR A 114 1.02 -18.06 -0.09
C THR A 114 1.92 -19.19 -0.59
N GLY A 115 1.98 -19.39 -1.91
CA GLY A 115 2.64 -20.52 -2.56
C GLY A 115 1.71 -21.72 -2.79
N LEU A 116 0.52 -21.76 -2.20
CA LEU A 116 -0.37 -22.92 -2.31
C LEU A 116 -0.87 -23.12 -3.76
N LEU A 117 -1.09 -22.03 -4.48
CA LEU A 117 -1.54 -22.05 -5.88
C LEU A 117 -0.38 -21.89 -6.87
N ALA A 118 0.88 -21.84 -6.41
CA ALA A 118 2.07 -21.69 -7.24
C ALA A 118 2.46 -23.00 -7.93
N THR A 119 1.51 -23.62 -8.64
CA THR A 119 1.79 -24.78 -9.50
C THR A 119 2.76 -24.39 -10.61
N LYS A 120 3.45 -25.37 -11.19
CA LYS A 120 4.37 -25.14 -12.31
C LYS A 120 3.72 -24.34 -13.46
N GLU A 121 2.51 -24.71 -13.86
CA GLU A 121 1.75 -23.99 -14.90
C GLU A 121 1.51 -22.52 -14.53
N ASN A 122 1.15 -22.25 -13.28
CA ASN A 122 0.90 -20.89 -12.80
C ASN A 122 2.19 -20.06 -12.73
N LEU A 123 3.30 -20.67 -12.33
CA LEU A 123 4.62 -20.05 -12.35
C LEU A 123 5.06 -19.71 -13.79
N GLU A 124 4.88 -20.63 -14.74
CA GLU A 124 5.17 -20.40 -16.17
C GLU A 124 4.35 -19.22 -16.72
N LYS A 125 3.07 -19.12 -16.35
CA LYS A 125 2.19 -18.01 -16.74
C LYS A 125 2.69 -16.67 -16.19
N LEU A 126 3.07 -16.62 -14.91
CA LEU A 126 3.61 -15.42 -14.27
C LEU A 126 4.93 -14.99 -14.91
N TYR A 127 5.83 -15.94 -15.16
CA TYR A 127 7.14 -15.65 -15.76
C TYR A 127 6.95 -15.10 -17.17
N SER A 128 6.11 -15.75 -17.97
CA SER A 128 5.77 -15.34 -19.33
C SER A 128 5.03 -14.00 -19.39
N ALA A 129 4.36 -13.60 -18.30
CA ALA A 129 3.74 -12.27 -18.19
C ALA A 129 4.78 -11.17 -17.94
N GLY A 130 6.00 -11.52 -17.53
CA GLY A 130 7.08 -10.60 -17.19
C GLY A 130 7.19 -10.29 -15.70
N LEU A 131 6.78 -11.19 -14.81
CA LEU A 131 7.03 -11.00 -13.37
C LEU A 131 8.56 -10.99 -13.10
N ASP A 132 9.06 -10.00 -12.36
CA ASP A 132 10.51 -9.87 -12.06
C ASP A 132 10.89 -10.48 -10.70
N GLU A 133 9.96 -10.48 -9.74
CA GLU A 133 10.21 -10.90 -8.36
C GLU A 133 8.97 -11.59 -7.75
N ILE A 134 9.16 -12.70 -7.02
CA ILE A 134 8.10 -13.40 -6.30
C ILE A 134 8.42 -13.51 -4.82
N ARG A 135 7.44 -13.17 -3.98
CA ARG A 135 7.53 -13.19 -2.52
C ARG A 135 6.58 -14.22 -1.95
N PHE A 136 7.14 -15.20 -1.25
CA PHE A 136 6.38 -16.29 -0.66
C PHE A 136 6.11 -16.06 0.84
N HIS A 137 4.84 -16.23 1.22
CA HIS A 137 4.35 -16.18 2.59
C HIS A 137 3.58 -17.47 2.97
N PRO A 138 4.28 -18.61 3.10
CA PRO A 138 3.67 -19.88 3.49
C PRO A 138 3.22 -19.89 4.95
N ASP A 139 2.41 -20.88 5.33
CA ASP A 139 1.87 -21.07 6.68
C ASP A 139 2.89 -21.66 7.68
N ILE A 140 4.04 -20.99 7.83
CA ILE A 140 5.14 -21.42 8.71
C ILE A 140 4.75 -21.51 10.19
N PHE A 141 3.62 -20.90 10.57
CA PHE A 141 3.09 -20.89 11.94
C PHE A 141 2.13 -22.06 12.23
N ASN A 142 1.75 -22.82 11.20
CA ASN A 142 1.01 -24.09 11.34
C ASN A 142 1.70 -25.20 10.52
N PRO A 143 2.89 -25.63 10.94
CA PRO A 143 3.77 -26.51 10.17
C PRO A 143 3.26 -27.95 10.02
N ASN A 144 2.26 -28.34 10.82
CA ASN A 144 1.64 -29.67 10.74
C ASN A 144 0.47 -29.70 9.74
N SER A 145 0.14 -28.58 9.10
CA SER A 145 -0.93 -28.54 8.11
C SER A 145 -0.48 -29.15 6.77
N ASN A 146 -1.39 -29.86 6.11
CA ASN A 146 -1.17 -30.35 4.74
C ASN A 146 -0.97 -29.18 3.75
N ILE A 147 -1.55 -28.02 4.06
CA ILE A 147 -1.41 -26.78 3.29
C ILE A 147 0.06 -26.37 3.25
N PHE A 148 0.71 -26.28 4.41
CA PHE A 148 2.11 -25.88 4.51
C PHE A 148 3.05 -26.80 3.71
N GLN A 149 2.85 -28.12 3.78
CA GLN A 149 3.66 -29.06 2.99
C GLN A 149 3.53 -28.79 1.49
N LYS A 150 2.31 -28.52 1.02
CA LYS A 150 2.05 -28.23 -0.39
C LYS A 150 2.64 -26.89 -0.84
N GLU A 151 2.56 -25.86 0.00
CA GLU A 151 3.19 -24.57 -0.26
C GLU A 151 4.70 -24.72 -0.44
N ILE A 152 5.38 -25.43 0.48
CA ILE A 152 6.82 -25.65 0.42
C ILE A 152 7.22 -26.46 -0.82
N GLU A 153 6.40 -27.44 -1.24
CA GLU A 153 6.63 -28.18 -2.49
C GLU A 153 6.54 -27.24 -3.70
N ASN A 154 5.50 -26.43 -3.78
CA ASN A 154 5.28 -25.51 -4.91
C ASN A 154 6.36 -24.41 -4.98
N ILE A 155 6.78 -23.86 -3.84
CA ILE A 155 7.83 -22.82 -3.76
C ILE A 155 9.11 -23.28 -4.44
N LYS A 156 9.48 -24.56 -4.32
CA LYS A 156 10.67 -25.12 -4.98
C LYS A 156 10.62 -25.00 -6.50
N GLY A 157 9.44 -25.14 -7.09
CA GLY A 157 9.26 -24.99 -8.55
C GLY A 157 9.51 -23.57 -9.05
N ALA A 158 9.46 -22.56 -8.18
CA ALA A 158 9.76 -21.19 -8.58
C ALA A 158 11.24 -20.97 -8.89
N PHE A 159 12.14 -21.80 -8.36
CA PHE A 159 13.58 -21.68 -8.61
C PHE A 159 14.01 -22.14 -10.01
N ASP A 160 13.10 -22.71 -10.80
CA ASP A 160 13.35 -23.10 -12.20
C ASP A 160 13.35 -21.90 -13.18
N PHE A 161 13.07 -20.68 -12.70
CA PHE A 161 12.89 -19.48 -13.51
C PHE A 161 13.87 -18.36 -13.14
N GLU A 162 14.26 -17.54 -14.13
CA GLU A 162 15.18 -16.40 -13.93
C GLU A 162 14.45 -15.14 -13.45
N TRP A 163 13.95 -15.18 -12.21
CA TRP A 163 13.41 -14.03 -11.48
C TRP A 163 14.01 -13.97 -10.07
N ASP A 164 13.69 -12.92 -9.32
CA ASP A 164 14.12 -12.78 -7.94
C ASP A 164 13.12 -13.48 -7.01
N ILE A 165 13.62 -14.33 -6.10
CA ILE A 165 12.79 -15.03 -5.13
C ILE A 165 13.12 -14.53 -3.73
N GLY A 166 12.08 -14.24 -2.95
CA GLY A 166 12.23 -13.93 -1.53
C GLY A 166 11.09 -14.46 -0.68
N GLY A 167 11.31 -14.47 0.63
CA GLY A 167 10.25 -14.67 1.61
C GLY A 167 9.68 -13.36 2.10
N GLU A 168 8.42 -13.36 2.53
CA GLU A 168 7.86 -12.27 3.31
C GLU A 168 6.98 -12.80 4.44
N VAL A 169 7.29 -12.42 5.68
CA VAL A 169 6.57 -12.90 6.88
C VAL A 169 6.45 -11.80 7.94
N PRO A 170 5.41 -11.81 8.78
CA PRO A 170 5.35 -10.93 9.95
C PRO A 170 6.30 -11.40 11.06
N ALA A 171 6.89 -10.47 11.78
CA ALA A 171 7.63 -10.72 13.02
C ALA A 171 6.64 -11.01 14.16
N ILE A 172 6.13 -12.23 14.23
CA ILE A 172 5.24 -12.66 15.31
C ILE A 172 6.07 -12.99 16.56
N PRO A 173 5.85 -12.30 17.71
CA PRO A 173 6.56 -12.62 18.94
C PRO A 173 6.40 -14.07 19.36
N GLY A 174 7.51 -14.74 19.69
CA GLY A 174 7.52 -16.15 20.08
C GLY A 174 7.51 -17.15 18.91
N GLN A 175 7.58 -16.69 17.66
CA GLN A 175 7.66 -17.52 16.46
C GLN A 175 9.01 -17.39 15.73
N GLU A 176 10.03 -16.83 16.39
CA GLU A 176 11.32 -16.54 15.79
C GLU A 176 11.96 -17.79 15.19
N ASP A 177 11.90 -18.94 15.88
CA ASP A 177 12.51 -20.18 15.41
C ASP A 177 11.84 -20.72 14.13
N ARG A 178 10.54 -20.47 13.94
CA ARG A 178 9.85 -20.81 12.68
C ARG A 178 10.31 -19.94 11.53
N ILE A 179 10.53 -18.65 11.80
CA ILE A 179 11.03 -17.71 10.79
C ILE A 179 12.49 -18.02 10.46
N LYS A 180 13.32 -18.38 11.45
CA LYS A 180 14.70 -18.83 11.22
C LYS A 180 14.75 -20.08 10.35
N TRP A 181 13.92 -21.10 10.66
CA TRP A 181 13.79 -22.29 9.81
C TRP A 181 13.43 -21.93 8.36
N TYR A 182 12.49 -20.98 8.19
CA TYR A 182 12.10 -20.54 6.84
C TYR A 182 13.22 -19.80 6.12
N ALA A 183 14.01 -19.00 6.85
CA ALA A 183 15.21 -18.38 6.30
C ALA A 183 16.25 -19.41 5.85
N GLU A 184 16.52 -20.46 6.63
CA GLU A 184 17.42 -21.55 6.23
C GLU A 184 16.90 -22.28 4.99
N PHE A 185 15.59 -22.51 4.93
CA PHE A 185 14.95 -23.10 3.76
C PHE A 185 15.16 -22.22 2.51
N LEU A 186 14.91 -20.92 2.61
CA LEU A 186 15.08 -19.98 1.50
C LEU A 186 16.55 -19.89 1.05
N ASP A 187 17.48 -19.78 2.00
CA ASP A 187 18.93 -19.70 1.75
C ASP A 187 19.43 -20.96 1.03
N LYS A 188 19.03 -22.14 1.51
CA LYS A 188 19.40 -23.43 0.94
C LYS A 188 19.00 -23.59 -0.53
N HIS A 189 17.88 -22.98 -0.95
CA HIS A 189 17.39 -23.08 -2.33
C HIS A 189 17.85 -21.90 -3.20
N GLY A 190 18.59 -20.93 -2.66
CA GLY A 190 19.16 -19.81 -3.42
C GLY A 190 18.22 -18.61 -3.54
N ALA A 191 17.30 -18.40 -2.61
CA ALA A 191 16.52 -17.17 -2.55
C ALA A 191 17.44 -15.97 -2.26
N LYS A 192 17.03 -14.77 -2.64
CA LYS A 192 17.86 -13.56 -2.47
C LYS A 192 17.63 -12.84 -1.15
N PHE A 193 16.42 -12.91 -0.59
CA PHE A 193 16.08 -12.14 0.60
C PHE A 193 14.93 -12.73 1.43
N LEU A 194 14.85 -12.29 2.68
CA LEU A 194 13.68 -12.44 3.55
C LEU A 194 13.24 -11.08 4.08
N ASN A 195 12.05 -10.65 3.69
CA ASN A 195 11.40 -9.48 4.27
C ASN A 195 10.63 -9.87 5.52
N ILE A 196 10.80 -9.07 6.56
CA ILE A 196 10.13 -9.22 7.83
C ILE A 196 9.34 -7.95 8.07
N ASN A 197 8.04 -8.09 8.27
CA ASN A 197 7.19 -6.95 8.61
C ASN A 197 7.00 -6.90 10.12
N GLU A 198 7.16 -5.73 10.73
CA GLU A 198 6.61 -5.50 12.06
C GLU A 198 5.11 -5.84 12.02
N LEU A 199 4.68 -6.66 12.98
CA LEU A 199 3.32 -7.14 13.05
C LEU A 199 2.43 -6.01 13.51
N GLU A 200 1.42 -5.73 12.70
CA GLU A 200 0.43 -4.69 12.96
C GLU A 200 -0.94 -5.34 13.22
N PHE A 201 -1.74 -4.67 14.06
CA PHE A 201 -3.14 -4.99 14.20
C PHE A 201 -4.00 -4.08 13.31
N SER A 202 -5.19 -4.58 13.03
CA SER A 202 -6.31 -3.89 12.41
C SER A 202 -7.56 -4.28 13.19
N GLU A 203 -8.67 -3.58 12.95
CA GLU A 203 -9.97 -3.94 13.51
C GLU A 203 -10.31 -5.43 13.28
N THR A 204 -9.93 -5.99 12.13
CA THR A 204 -10.29 -7.37 11.76
C THR A 204 -9.46 -8.47 12.39
N ASN A 205 -8.26 -8.18 12.89
CA ASN A 205 -7.36 -9.20 13.43
C ASN A 205 -7.07 -9.03 14.92
N LEU A 206 -7.44 -7.89 15.52
CA LEU A 206 -7.08 -7.56 16.90
C LEU A 206 -7.55 -8.62 17.90
N ASP A 207 -8.82 -9.04 17.83
CA ASP A 207 -9.36 -10.07 18.75
C ASP A 207 -8.59 -11.39 18.66
N ALA A 208 -8.23 -11.80 17.44
CA ALA A 208 -7.50 -13.04 17.20
C ALA A 208 -6.05 -12.96 17.73
N LEU A 209 -5.43 -11.76 17.67
CA LEU A 209 -4.10 -11.49 18.23
C LEU A 209 -4.14 -11.46 19.77
N LEU A 210 -5.10 -10.74 20.36
CA LEU A 210 -5.28 -10.65 21.81
C LEU A 210 -5.57 -12.01 22.44
N SER A 211 -6.43 -12.82 21.82
CA SER A 211 -6.74 -14.19 22.26
C SER A 211 -5.52 -15.11 22.28
N ARG A 212 -4.44 -14.75 21.57
CA ARG A 212 -3.16 -15.47 21.54
C ARG A 212 -2.12 -14.89 22.51
N GLY A 213 -2.52 -13.95 23.35
CA GLY A 213 -1.65 -13.33 24.37
C GLY A 213 -0.74 -12.22 23.84
N LEU A 214 -0.90 -11.82 22.56
CA LEU A 214 -0.21 -10.65 22.01
C LEU A 214 -0.87 -9.36 22.54
N ARG A 215 -0.12 -8.26 22.56
CA ARG A 215 -0.58 -6.96 23.07
C ARG A 215 -0.17 -5.84 22.13
N THR A 216 -0.98 -4.78 22.05
CA THR A 216 -0.63 -3.56 21.31
C THR A 216 0.49 -2.79 22.03
N VAL A 217 1.23 -1.96 21.30
CA VAL A 217 2.24 -1.06 21.89
C VAL A 217 1.56 0.06 22.67
N SER A 218 0.59 0.72 22.05
CA SER A 218 -0.30 1.73 22.62
C SER A 218 -1.55 1.85 21.73
N ASP A 219 -2.49 2.73 22.10
CA ASP A 219 -3.67 3.01 21.29
C ASP A 219 -3.35 3.88 20.06
N GLU A 220 -2.21 4.59 20.06
CA GLU A 220 -1.78 5.45 18.94
C GLU A 220 -0.89 4.74 17.90
N SER A 221 -0.56 3.46 18.11
CA SER A 221 0.30 2.69 17.22
C SER A 221 -0.38 1.42 16.76
N SER A 222 -0.36 1.13 15.46
CA SER A 222 -0.84 -0.14 14.91
C SER A 222 0.04 -1.33 15.29
N ALA A 223 1.21 -1.14 15.92
CA ALA A 223 2.20 -2.19 16.14
C ALA A 223 1.89 -3.11 17.34
N ILE A 224 2.28 -4.38 17.20
CA ILE A 224 2.25 -5.38 18.28
C ILE A 224 3.52 -5.33 19.12
N LYS A 225 3.34 -5.25 20.44
CA LYS A 225 4.43 -5.22 21.43
C LYS A 225 5.34 -6.43 21.28
N GLY A 226 6.64 -6.17 21.18
CA GLY A 226 7.68 -7.18 21.02
C GLY A 226 7.96 -7.55 19.56
N SER A 227 7.11 -7.18 18.60
CA SER A 227 7.30 -7.53 17.19
C SER A 227 8.60 -6.95 16.61
N LEU A 228 8.87 -5.66 16.85
CA LEU A 228 10.14 -5.04 16.44
C LEU A 228 11.35 -5.79 17.01
N LYS A 229 11.32 -6.15 18.29
CA LYS A 229 12.40 -6.89 18.95
C LYS A 229 12.59 -8.28 18.33
N SER A 230 11.50 -8.99 18.04
CA SER A 230 11.52 -10.28 17.36
C SER A 230 12.13 -10.15 15.96
N GLY A 231 11.72 -9.14 15.19
CA GLY A 231 12.29 -8.84 13.87
C GLY A 231 13.81 -8.58 13.93
N LEU A 232 14.26 -7.73 14.86
CA LEU A 232 15.68 -7.44 15.07
C LEU A 232 16.46 -8.71 15.44
N THR A 233 15.91 -9.53 16.33
CA THR A 233 16.53 -10.83 16.72
C THR A 233 16.71 -11.76 15.52
N ILE A 234 15.73 -11.79 14.60
CA ILE A 234 15.81 -12.61 13.40
C ILE A 234 16.86 -12.06 12.43
N LEU A 235 16.94 -10.74 12.24
CA LEU A 235 17.97 -10.10 11.40
C LEU A 235 19.38 -10.37 11.93
N GLU A 236 19.60 -10.20 13.23
CA GLU A 236 20.90 -10.45 13.87
C GLU A 236 21.34 -11.91 13.77
N TRP A 237 20.38 -12.84 13.89
CA TRP A 237 20.64 -14.25 13.66
C TRP A 237 20.92 -14.53 12.19
N GLY A 238 20.11 -14.00 11.28
CA GLY A 238 20.22 -14.21 9.84
C GLY A 238 21.57 -13.78 9.28
N GLU A 239 22.05 -12.60 9.69
CA GLU A 239 23.37 -12.07 9.31
C GLU A 239 24.53 -13.03 9.62
N LYS A 240 24.40 -13.87 10.64
CA LYS A 240 25.45 -14.80 11.07
C LYS A 240 25.29 -16.21 10.52
N ASN A 241 24.09 -16.58 10.06
CA ASN A 241 23.72 -17.98 9.80
C ASN A 241 23.27 -18.24 8.36
N THR A 242 22.99 -17.21 7.57
CA THR A 242 22.56 -17.36 6.17
C THR A 242 23.31 -16.38 5.26
N SER A 243 23.18 -16.58 3.95
CA SER A 243 23.66 -15.64 2.93
C SER A 243 22.57 -14.67 2.43
N LEU A 244 21.36 -14.74 3.01
CA LEU A 244 20.22 -13.92 2.60
C LEU A 244 20.41 -12.44 2.95
N ASN A 245 19.82 -11.60 2.11
CA ASN A 245 19.54 -10.22 2.50
C ASN A 245 18.27 -10.17 3.37
N TYR A 246 18.22 -9.26 4.34
CA TYR A 246 17.04 -9.09 5.20
C TYR A 246 16.58 -7.65 5.22
N HIS A 247 15.27 -7.44 5.23
CA HIS A 247 14.66 -6.14 5.45
C HIS A 247 13.58 -6.25 6.53
N LEU A 248 13.74 -5.52 7.63
CA LEU A 248 12.70 -5.35 8.63
C LEU A 248 11.93 -4.06 8.37
N CYS A 249 10.76 -4.18 7.73
CA CYS A 249 9.85 -3.06 7.48
C CYS A 249 9.02 -2.79 8.73
N THR A 250 9.18 -1.61 9.32
CA THR A 250 8.44 -1.19 10.52
C THR A 250 7.10 -0.55 10.15
N ALA A 251 6.17 -0.50 11.11
CA ALA A 251 4.92 0.26 10.95
C ALA A 251 5.22 1.74 10.68
N LYS A 252 6.16 2.31 11.44
CA LYS A 252 6.61 3.71 11.26
C LYS A 252 7.16 4.00 9.86
N LEU A 253 7.88 3.06 9.23
CA LEU A 253 8.33 3.21 7.84
C LEU A 253 7.14 3.35 6.88
N LYS A 254 6.09 2.52 7.05
CA LYS A 254 4.92 2.52 6.16
C LYS A 254 4.18 3.85 6.23
N ASP A 255 3.89 4.31 7.44
CA ASP A 255 3.07 5.50 7.66
C ASP A 255 3.85 6.79 7.36
N ALA A 256 5.05 6.94 7.94
CA ALA A 256 5.77 8.19 7.89
C ALA A 256 6.54 8.41 6.57
N ILE A 257 6.85 7.34 5.82
CA ILE A 257 7.73 7.41 4.66
C ILE A 257 7.04 6.89 3.40
N GLN A 258 6.57 5.64 3.38
CA GLN A 258 6.05 5.03 2.14
C GLN A 258 4.79 5.76 1.66
N LEU A 259 3.82 5.96 2.56
CA LEU A 259 2.59 6.69 2.25
C LEU A 259 2.91 8.13 1.86
N LYS A 260 3.62 8.87 2.72
CA LYS A 260 4.02 10.27 2.47
C LYS A 260 4.72 10.46 1.11
N ASN A 261 5.69 9.62 0.78
CA ASN A 261 6.40 9.73 -0.49
C ASN A 261 5.49 9.43 -1.69
N ARG A 262 4.56 8.48 -1.56
CA ARG A 262 3.56 8.20 -2.60
C ARG A 262 2.63 9.40 -2.80
N LEU A 263 2.07 9.95 -1.71
CA LEU A 263 1.20 11.13 -1.77
C LEU A 263 1.92 12.32 -2.42
N LYS A 264 3.18 12.59 -2.06
CA LYS A 264 3.98 13.65 -2.70
C LYS A 264 4.17 13.50 -4.20
N ARG A 265 4.28 12.26 -4.71
CA ARG A 265 4.38 12.02 -6.16
C ARG A 265 3.03 12.28 -6.83
N MET A 266 1.96 11.75 -6.22
CA MET A 266 0.60 11.90 -6.74
C MET A 266 0.14 13.36 -6.76
N ALA A 267 0.36 14.10 -5.66
CA ALA A 267 -0.08 15.48 -5.51
C ALA A 267 0.37 16.38 -6.66
N LYS A 268 1.59 16.21 -7.16
CA LYS A 268 2.12 16.98 -8.29
C LYS A 268 1.34 16.79 -9.58
N ASN A 269 0.69 15.65 -9.74
CA ASN A 269 -0.06 15.29 -10.94
C ASN A 269 -1.57 15.53 -10.81
N VAL A 270 -2.09 15.68 -9.59
CA VAL A 270 -3.54 15.87 -9.35
C VAL A 270 -3.90 17.25 -8.80
N ALA A 271 -2.93 18.00 -8.24
CA ALA A 271 -3.17 19.32 -7.70
C ALA A 271 -3.73 20.25 -8.78
N ARG A 272 -4.83 20.92 -8.44
CA ARG A 272 -5.41 21.99 -9.26
C ARG A 272 -4.72 23.33 -8.92
N PRO A 273 -4.85 24.36 -9.77
CA PRO A 273 -4.18 25.64 -9.54
C PRO A 273 -4.47 26.29 -8.18
N TYR A 274 -5.66 26.05 -7.60
CA TYR A 274 -6.05 26.57 -6.29
C TYR A 274 -5.60 25.71 -5.11
N MET A 275 -4.97 24.56 -5.34
CA MET A 275 -4.58 23.63 -4.28
C MET A 275 -3.10 23.81 -3.92
N GLU A 276 -2.83 24.01 -2.64
CA GLU A 276 -1.48 23.98 -2.08
C GLU A 276 -1.06 22.53 -1.78
N ILE A 277 0.10 22.11 -2.28
CA ILE A 277 0.69 20.81 -1.92
C ILE A 277 1.48 20.98 -0.62
N THR A 278 1.05 20.30 0.44
CA THR A 278 1.70 20.41 1.76
C THR A 278 3.04 19.65 1.82
N GLN A 279 3.76 19.83 2.93
CA GLN A 279 4.98 19.07 3.20
C GLN A 279 4.77 17.55 3.38
N ASP A 280 3.54 17.10 3.62
CA ASP A 280 3.16 15.69 3.73
C ASP A 280 2.61 15.12 2.42
N GLY A 281 2.47 15.96 1.40
CA GLY A 281 1.97 15.57 0.08
C GLY A 281 0.45 15.49 0.00
N THR A 282 -0.26 16.02 0.99
CA THR A 282 -1.71 16.31 0.92
C THR A 282 -1.97 17.59 0.12
N LEU A 283 -3.24 17.85 -0.16
CA LEU A 283 -3.73 19.01 -0.90
C LEU A 283 -4.57 19.87 0.04
N LYS A 284 -4.14 21.11 0.27
CA LYS A 284 -4.82 22.08 1.13
C LYS A 284 -5.47 23.17 0.27
N PHE A 285 -6.74 23.46 0.52
CA PHE A 285 -7.53 24.46 -0.20
C PHE A 285 -8.79 24.80 0.61
N ALA A 286 -9.56 25.78 0.17
CA ALA A 286 -10.80 26.14 0.84
C ALA A 286 -12.04 25.63 0.11
N VAL A 287 -13.12 25.45 0.86
CA VAL A 287 -14.42 25.07 0.34
C VAL A 287 -15.53 25.94 0.91
N ALA A 288 -16.54 26.20 0.07
CA ALA A 288 -17.78 26.84 0.47
C ALA A 288 -18.96 25.87 0.23
N GLU A 289 -19.85 25.78 1.23
CA GLU A 289 -21.04 24.93 1.21
C GLU A 289 -22.28 25.78 1.48
N TYR A 290 -23.33 25.54 0.68
CA TYR A 290 -24.65 26.16 0.82
C TYR A 290 -25.73 25.20 0.32
N GLU A 291 -26.99 25.41 0.70
CA GLU A 291 -28.09 24.53 0.34
C GLU A 291 -28.27 24.45 -1.18
N ASP A 292 -28.32 25.60 -1.84
CA ASP A 292 -28.30 25.74 -3.29
C ASP A 292 -26.91 26.15 -3.79
N LEU A 293 -26.17 25.16 -4.29
CA LEU A 293 -24.80 25.38 -4.73
C LEU A 293 -24.69 26.27 -5.99
N MET A 294 -25.74 26.29 -6.83
CA MET A 294 -25.75 27.14 -8.03
C MET A 294 -26.01 28.59 -7.66
N GLU A 295 -26.94 28.83 -6.73
CA GLU A 295 -27.17 30.16 -6.17
C GLU A 295 -25.90 30.72 -5.53
N LEU A 296 -25.19 29.90 -4.73
CA LEU A 296 -23.92 30.30 -4.15
C LEU A 296 -22.88 30.60 -5.25
N TYR A 297 -22.77 29.76 -6.27
CA TYR A 297 -21.81 30.00 -7.36
C TYR A 297 -22.11 31.32 -8.09
N ASP A 298 -23.38 31.57 -8.42
CA ASP A 298 -23.81 32.80 -9.08
C ASP A 298 -23.56 34.03 -8.20
N LEU A 299 -23.78 33.94 -6.89
CA LEU A 299 -23.46 34.99 -5.93
C LEU A 299 -21.95 35.27 -5.89
N LEU A 300 -21.12 34.23 -5.82
CA LEU A 300 -19.67 34.39 -5.77
C LEU A 300 -19.11 35.04 -7.04
N VAL A 301 -19.62 34.67 -8.20
CA VAL A 301 -19.13 35.19 -9.50
C VAL A 301 -19.68 36.59 -9.79
N ASN A 302 -20.99 36.80 -9.62
CA ASN A 302 -21.65 38.02 -10.10
C ASN A 302 -21.73 39.13 -9.04
N GLU A 303 -21.82 38.77 -7.76
CA GLU A 303 -21.95 39.75 -6.68
C GLU A 303 -20.62 39.98 -5.96
N ALA A 304 -19.92 38.90 -5.61
CA ALA A 304 -18.59 38.98 -4.98
C ALA A 304 -17.44 39.14 -5.99
N GLU A 305 -17.75 39.15 -7.30
CA GLU A 305 -16.81 39.37 -8.41
C GLU A 305 -15.59 38.43 -8.39
N VAL A 306 -15.75 37.21 -7.86
CA VAL A 306 -14.67 36.21 -7.83
C VAL A 306 -14.48 35.64 -9.23
N PRO A 307 -13.25 35.63 -9.78
CA PRO A 307 -12.98 35.05 -11.09
C PRO A 307 -13.39 33.58 -11.16
N GLU A 308 -14.13 33.20 -12.21
CA GLU A 308 -14.61 31.83 -12.40
C GLU A 308 -13.48 30.80 -12.38
N GLU A 309 -12.29 31.16 -12.87
CA GLU A 309 -11.11 30.29 -12.88
C GLU A 309 -10.59 29.91 -11.48
N TRP A 310 -10.99 30.64 -10.44
CA TRP A 310 -10.64 30.35 -9.05
C TRP A 310 -11.66 29.45 -8.37
N LEU A 311 -12.84 29.27 -8.96
CA LEU A 311 -13.93 28.51 -8.39
C LEU A 311 -14.08 27.17 -9.12
N TYR A 312 -14.05 26.08 -8.36
CA TYR A 312 -14.33 24.75 -8.88
C TYR A 312 -15.60 24.17 -8.26
N LEU A 313 -16.63 24.05 -9.08
CA LEU A 313 -17.91 23.46 -8.69
C LEU A 313 -17.79 21.94 -8.54
N ASN A 314 -17.70 21.44 -7.31
CA ASN A 314 -17.66 20.01 -7.02
C ASN A 314 -19.05 19.47 -6.67
N LEU A 315 -19.84 19.17 -7.70
CA LEU A 315 -21.20 18.63 -7.53
C LEU A 315 -21.25 17.30 -6.76
N LYS A 316 -20.21 16.46 -6.88
CA LYS A 316 -20.14 15.17 -6.18
C LYS A 316 -20.05 15.34 -4.66
N LYS A 317 -19.26 16.32 -4.21
CA LYS A 317 -19.11 16.66 -2.78
C LYS A 317 -20.03 17.81 -2.33
N ARG A 318 -20.87 18.34 -3.23
CA ARG A 318 -21.83 19.44 -2.99
C ARG A 318 -21.16 20.69 -2.38
N ARG A 319 -20.04 21.11 -2.94
CA ARG A 319 -19.26 22.26 -2.47
C ARG A 319 -18.55 22.99 -3.61
N ILE A 320 -18.20 24.25 -3.42
CA ILE A 320 -17.31 25.01 -4.31
C ILE A 320 -15.91 24.98 -3.71
N GLU A 321 -14.89 24.63 -4.49
CA GLU A 321 -13.48 24.58 -4.06
C GLU A 321 -12.75 25.82 -4.60
N MET A 322 -11.89 26.44 -3.79
CA MET A 322 -11.26 27.73 -4.11
C MET A 322 -9.89 27.91 -3.38
N PRO A 323 -9.09 28.92 -3.75
CA PRO A 323 -7.89 29.29 -2.99
C PRO A 323 -8.21 29.68 -1.56
N LEU A 324 -7.24 29.53 -0.65
CA LEU A 324 -7.42 29.83 0.78
C LEU A 324 -7.74 31.31 0.99
N GLU A 325 -6.98 32.18 0.31
CA GLU A 325 -7.07 33.63 0.42
C GLU A 325 -8.45 34.15 -0.01
N VAL A 326 -9.03 33.53 -1.05
CA VAL A 326 -10.37 33.87 -1.54
C VAL A 326 -11.42 33.53 -0.48
N ALA A 327 -11.33 32.36 0.14
CA ALA A 327 -12.31 31.98 1.17
C ALA A 327 -12.19 32.82 2.45
N GLU A 328 -10.97 33.22 2.83
CA GLU A 328 -10.75 34.12 3.99
C GLU A 328 -11.43 35.48 3.77
N GLU A 329 -11.28 36.08 2.58
CA GLU A 329 -11.95 37.34 2.24
C GLU A 329 -13.48 37.20 2.17
N LEU A 330 -13.96 36.10 1.58
CA LEU A 330 -15.40 35.84 1.44
C LEU A 330 -16.09 35.52 2.76
N ALA A 331 -15.43 34.80 3.66
CA ALA A 331 -15.99 34.44 4.95
C ALA A 331 -16.33 35.69 5.78
N ASP A 332 -15.48 36.73 5.72
CA ASP A 332 -15.72 38.00 6.40
C ASP A 332 -16.78 38.87 5.71
N ALA A 333 -16.93 38.74 4.38
CA ALA A 333 -17.77 39.62 3.57
C ALA A 333 -19.20 39.11 3.35
N ILE A 334 -19.41 37.79 3.31
CA ILE A 334 -20.70 37.17 3.01
C ILE A 334 -21.45 36.91 4.32
N GLU A 335 -22.52 37.68 4.54
CA GLU A 335 -23.49 37.41 5.61
C GLU A 335 -24.48 36.32 5.17
N GLY A 336 -24.75 35.32 6.03
CA GLY A 336 -25.76 34.30 5.78
C GLY A 336 -25.38 32.91 6.29
N ASP A 337 -26.06 31.88 5.78
CA ASP A 337 -25.86 30.47 6.15
C ASP A 337 -24.76 29.76 5.33
N VAL A 338 -23.96 30.51 4.57
CA VAL A 338 -22.84 29.96 3.79
C VAL A 338 -21.73 29.55 4.74
N LYS A 339 -21.21 28.33 4.57
CA LYS A 339 -20.17 27.79 5.46
C LYS A 339 -18.86 27.65 4.70
N PHE A 340 -17.82 28.30 5.22
CA PHE A 340 -16.47 28.24 4.69
C PHE A 340 -15.57 27.36 5.55
N TYR A 341 -14.78 26.54 4.89
CA TYR A 341 -13.82 25.64 5.55
C TYR A 341 -12.50 25.64 4.81
N ILE A 342 -11.41 25.57 5.57
CA ILE A 342 -10.14 25.05 5.07
C ILE A 342 -10.20 23.53 5.15
N VAL A 343 -9.90 22.86 4.05
CA VAL A 343 -9.83 21.39 3.98
C VAL A 343 -8.45 20.94 3.54
N GLU A 344 -8.04 19.80 4.07
CA GLU A 344 -6.87 19.08 3.61
C GLU A 344 -7.27 17.68 3.16
N GLU A 345 -6.84 17.28 1.96
CA GLU A 345 -7.20 15.99 1.36
C GLU A 345 -5.99 15.20 0.89
N TYR A 346 -6.13 13.87 0.89
CA TYR A 346 -5.20 13.03 0.16
C TYR A 346 -5.33 13.25 -1.36
N PRO A 347 -4.20 13.29 -2.10
CA PRO A 347 -4.17 13.32 -3.57
C PRO A 347 -4.54 11.96 -4.21
N THR A 348 -5.36 11.16 -3.55
CA THR A 348 -5.80 9.82 -3.98
C THR A 348 -7.12 9.90 -4.75
N TRP A 349 -7.49 8.80 -5.41
CA TRP A 349 -8.70 8.74 -6.24
C TRP A 349 -9.99 9.08 -5.48
N ASP A 350 -10.07 8.70 -4.21
CA ASP A 350 -11.22 8.93 -3.32
C ASP A 350 -11.21 10.33 -2.66
N ARG A 351 -10.10 11.06 -2.72
CA ARG A 351 -9.91 12.39 -2.11
C ARG A 351 -10.39 12.41 -0.65
N ILE A 352 -9.84 11.52 0.18
CA ILE A 352 -10.16 11.46 1.61
C ILE A 352 -9.79 12.78 2.26
N GLU A 353 -10.73 13.39 2.98
CA GLU A 353 -10.52 14.57 3.81
C GLU A 353 -9.87 14.14 5.13
N VAL A 354 -8.69 14.72 5.41
CA VAL A 354 -7.90 14.39 6.61
C VAL A 354 -7.98 15.48 7.67
N GLU A 355 -8.22 16.72 7.26
CA GLU A 355 -8.44 17.85 8.15
C GLU A 355 -9.52 18.77 7.58
N ARG A 356 -10.33 19.35 8.47
CA ARG A 356 -11.35 20.34 8.15
C ARG A 356 -11.44 21.34 9.29
N THR A 357 -11.23 22.61 8.96
CA THR A 357 -11.25 23.70 9.93
C THR A 357 -12.21 24.78 9.45
N PRO A 358 -13.25 25.14 10.23
CA PRO A 358 -14.14 26.26 9.87
C PRO A 358 -13.37 27.57 9.89
N LEU A 359 -13.69 28.48 8.95
CA LEU A 359 -13.10 29.82 8.92
C LEU A 359 -13.81 30.81 9.87
N LEU A 360 -15.05 30.52 10.29
CA LEU A 360 -15.85 31.29 11.26
C LEU A 360 -16.68 30.38 12.17
#